data_AF-A0A1G7EZ66-F1
#
_entry.id   AF-A0A1G7EZ66-F1
#
_cell.length_a   1.000
_cell.length_b   1.000
_cell.length_c   1.000
_cell.angle_alpha   90.00
_cell.angle_beta   90.00
_cell.angle_gamma   90.00
#
_symmetry.space_group_name_H-M   'P 1'
#
loop_
_entity.id
_entity.type
_entity.pdbx_description
1 polymer ?
#
loop_
_entity_poly.entity_id
_entity_poly.type
_entity_poly.pdbx_seq_one_letter_code
_entity_poly.pdbx_strand_id
1 'polypeptide(L)'
;MIRAAAISALTALPAQAIDFAPPAQYDPAVLAECLADQDSPTAQVERCHGVGVLACRLELKTRGGVDDAPCYEGEIAQWDAQIAEWSETLERKLTMIEASAYITCEGDEACALPLQGFLKGRDAWPGYRSGLCHLGVGAYGVAECWHDLTRQHALILASGLER
;
A
#
# COMPACT_ATOMS: atom_id res chain seq x y z
N MET A 1 27.09 -28.14 -66.61
CA MET A 1 26.14 -28.87 -65.74
C MET A 1 26.79 -29.02 -64.36
N ILE A 2 26.45 -28.15 -63.41
CA ILE A 2 26.81 -28.29 -61.99
C ILE A 2 25.52 -28.14 -61.20
N ARG A 3 25.24 -29.15 -60.36
CA ARG A 3 24.03 -29.32 -59.55
C ARG A 3 23.91 -28.18 -58.53
N ALA A 4 22.80 -27.44 -58.60
CA ALA A 4 22.26 -26.71 -57.47
C ALA A 4 21.58 -27.73 -56.54
N ALA A 5 22.08 -27.89 -55.31
CA ALA A 5 21.37 -28.59 -54.26
C ALA A 5 21.84 -28.09 -52.90
N ALA A 6 20.87 -28.01 -51.97
CA ALA A 6 21.01 -27.76 -50.54
C ALA A 6 21.04 -26.29 -50.07
N ILE A 7 19.93 -25.58 -50.29
CA ILE A 7 19.39 -24.67 -49.25
C ILE A 7 17.90 -25.00 -49.11
N SER A 8 17.59 -26.03 -48.32
CA SER A 8 16.23 -26.35 -47.87
C SER A 8 16.33 -27.14 -46.58
N ALA A 9 16.70 -26.44 -45.52
CA ALA A 9 16.58 -26.89 -44.14
C ALA A 9 16.36 -25.67 -43.24
N LEU A 10 15.26 -24.96 -43.50
CA LEU A 10 14.75 -23.86 -42.68
C LEU A 10 13.23 -24.08 -42.55
N THR A 11 12.87 -25.23 -41.99
CA THR A 11 11.49 -25.54 -41.62
C THR A 11 11.47 -26.13 -40.23
N ALA A 12 10.71 -25.45 -39.37
CA ALA A 12 10.18 -25.90 -38.09
C ALA A 12 11.20 -26.11 -36.95
N LEU A 13 11.73 -25.01 -36.42
CA LEU A 13 11.76 -24.92 -34.96
C LEU A 13 10.31 -24.77 -34.49
N PRO A 14 9.80 -25.60 -33.57
CA PRO A 14 8.54 -25.28 -32.93
C PRO A 14 8.73 -23.92 -32.27
N ALA A 15 7.84 -22.98 -32.58
CA ALA A 15 7.64 -21.81 -31.73
C ALA A 15 7.19 -22.38 -30.38
N GLN A 16 8.16 -22.68 -29.52
CA GLN A 16 7.89 -22.96 -28.14
C GLN A 16 7.20 -21.70 -27.66
N ALA A 17 5.91 -21.79 -27.35
CA ALA A 17 5.26 -20.76 -26.57
C ALA A 17 6.13 -20.61 -25.34
N ILE A 18 6.90 -19.53 -25.27
CA ILE A 18 7.48 -19.09 -24.02
C ILE A 18 6.23 -18.80 -23.20
N ASP A 19 5.86 -19.76 -22.37
CA ASP A 19 4.76 -19.62 -21.43
C ASP A 19 5.24 -18.56 -20.46
N PHE A 20 4.91 -17.30 -20.76
CA PHE A 20 5.18 -16.19 -19.87
C PHE A 20 4.33 -16.47 -18.63
N ALA A 21 4.94 -17.08 -17.62
CA ALA A 21 4.32 -17.24 -16.33
C ALA A 21 3.77 -15.86 -15.94
N PRO A 22 2.47 -15.76 -15.61
CA PRO A 22 1.88 -14.48 -15.24
C PRO A 22 2.71 -13.88 -14.09
N PRO A 23 2.90 -12.55 -14.08
CA PRO A 23 3.65 -11.90 -13.01
C PRO A 23 3.07 -12.33 -11.67
N ALA A 24 3.94 -12.54 -10.67
CA ALA A 24 3.46 -12.83 -9.32
C ALA A 24 2.53 -11.68 -8.89
N GLN A 25 1.36 -12.05 -8.38
CA GLN A 25 0.35 -11.09 -7.96
C GLN A 25 0.27 -11.07 -6.44
N TYR A 26 -0.03 -9.89 -5.90
CA TYR A 26 -0.35 -9.75 -4.50
C TYR A 26 -1.59 -10.59 -4.15
N ASP A 27 -1.47 -11.46 -3.14
CA ASP A 27 -2.59 -12.24 -2.60
C ASP A 27 -3.14 -11.56 -1.34
N PRO A 28 -4.41 -11.09 -1.37
CA PRO A 28 -5.00 -10.44 -0.22
C PRO A 28 -5.18 -11.34 1.01
N ALA A 29 -5.23 -12.66 0.83
CA ALA A 29 -5.42 -13.60 1.93
C ALA A 29 -4.27 -13.55 2.94
N VAL A 30 -3.03 -13.34 2.47
CA VAL A 30 -1.84 -13.31 3.33
C VAL A 30 -1.91 -12.17 4.35
N LEU A 31 -2.33 -10.97 3.92
CA LEU A 31 -2.51 -9.85 4.83
C LEU A 31 -3.68 -10.10 5.79
N ALA A 32 -4.80 -10.62 5.27
CA ALA A 32 -5.99 -10.89 6.07
C ALA A 32 -5.72 -11.91 7.19
N GLU A 33 -4.97 -12.97 6.91
CA GLU A 33 -4.54 -13.96 7.91
C GLU A 33 -3.68 -13.32 9.00
N CYS A 34 -2.71 -12.48 8.64
CA CYS A 34 -1.90 -11.78 9.64
C CYS A 34 -2.75 -10.85 10.53
N LEU A 35 -3.67 -10.09 9.91
CA LEU A 35 -4.53 -9.14 10.63
C LEU A 35 -5.45 -9.83 11.63
N ALA A 36 -5.93 -11.04 11.32
CA ALA A 36 -6.80 -11.82 12.20
C ALA A 36 -6.14 -12.20 13.54
N ASP A 37 -4.80 -12.26 13.57
CA ASP A 37 -4.01 -12.60 14.76
C ASP A 37 -3.60 -11.39 15.61
N GLN A 38 -4.03 -10.17 15.25
CA GLN A 38 -3.62 -8.94 15.96
C GLN A 38 -4.79 -8.25 16.68
N ASP A 39 -4.59 -8.02 17.98
CA ASP A 39 -5.61 -7.49 18.88
C ASP A 39 -5.74 -5.96 18.87
N SER A 40 -4.86 -5.24 18.16
CA SER A 40 -4.83 -3.77 18.19
C SER A 40 -4.47 -3.18 16.82
N PRO A 41 -5.02 -2.00 16.46
CA PRO A 41 -4.64 -1.30 15.23
C PRO A 41 -3.13 -1.08 15.10
N THR A 42 -2.44 -0.70 16.18
CA THR A 42 -0.98 -0.49 16.12
C THR A 42 -0.26 -1.81 15.84
N ALA A 43 -0.65 -2.90 16.52
CA ALA A 43 -0.09 -4.22 16.28
C ALA A 43 -0.35 -4.72 14.86
N GLN A 44 -1.54 -4.46 14.30
CA GLN A 44 -1.88 -4.75 12.90
C GLN A 44 -0.87 -4.11 11.95
N VAL A 45 -0.58 -2.81 12.08
CA VAL A 45 0.38 -2.15 11.18
C VAL A 45 1.81 -2.62 11.44
N GLU A 46 2.25 -2.71 12.70
CA GLU A 46 3.63 -3.05 13.03
C GLU A 46 4.03 -4.46 12.57
N ARG A 47 3.09 -5.41 12.62
CA ARG A 47 3.36 -6.83 12.36
C ARG A 47 2.90 -7.29 10.97
N CYS A 48 1.86 -6.69 10.41
CA CYS A 48 1.27 -7.15 9.16
C CYS A 48 1.61 -6.29 7.95
N HIS A 49 2.02 -5.03 8.14
CA HIS A 49 2.42 -4.21 7.00
C HIS A 49 3.69 -4.76 6.35
N GLY A 50 3.61 -5.08 5.06
CA GLY A 50 4.72 -5.62 4.28
C GLY A 50 4.72 -7.14 4.17
N VAL A 51 3.83 -7.85 4.89
CA VAL A 51 3.78 -9.31 4.84
C VAL A 51 3.30 -9.78 3.45
N GLY A 52 2.28 -9.13 2.89
CA GLY A 52 1.78 -9.47 1.56
C GLY A 52 2.77 -9.10 0.44
N VAL A 53 3.44 -7.94 0.56
CA VAL A 53 4.55 -7.59 -0.34
C VAL A 53 5.68 -8.61 -0.27
N LEU A 54 6.10 -9.02 0.94
CA LEU A 54 7.18 -9.98 1.11
C LEU A 54 6.83 -11.33 0.47
N ALA A 55 5.62 -11.85 0.71
CA ALA A 55 5.14 -13.09 0.11
C ALA A 55 5.13 -13.02 -1.43
N CYS A 56 4.55 -11.95 -1.99
CA CYS A 56 4.51 -11.73 -3.44
C CYS A 56 5.92 -11.61 -4.05
N ARG A 57 6.84 -10.90 -3.39
CA ARG A 57 8.23 -10.74 -3.86
C ARG A 57 9.03 -12.04 -3.81
N LEU A 58 8.77 -12.90 -2.81
CA LEU A 58 9.36 -14.23 -2.75
C LEU A 58 8.89 -15.07 -3.95
N GLU A 59 7.58 -15.09 -4.22
CA GLU A 59 7.01 -15.77 -5.38
C GLU A 59 7.58 -15.22 -6.69
N LEU A 60 7.65 -13.90 -6.84
CA LEU A 60 8.24 -13.24 -8.01
C LEU A 60 9.67 -13.70 -8.28
N LYS A 61 10.52 -13.72 -7.23
CA LYS A 61 11.90 -14.19 -7.32
C LYS A 61 11.98 -15.67 -7.73
N THR A 62 11.12 -16.52 -7.20
CA THR A 62 11.09 -17.95 -7.59
C THR A 62 10.72 -18.17 -9.05
N ARG A 63 9.95 -17.24 -9.64
CA ARG A 63 9.54 -17.26 -11.05
C ARG A 63 10.48 -16.50 -11.99
N GLY A 64 11.57 -15.91 -11.47
CA GLY A 64 12.52 -15.12 -12.25
C GLY A 64 11.97 -13.74 -12.69
N GLY A 65 10.91 -13.26 -12.05
CA GLY A 65 10.39 -11.91 -12.28
C GLY A 65 11.27 -10.83 -11.65
N VAL A 66 11.26 -9.64 -12.25
CA VAL A 66 12.07 -8.49 -11.80
C VAL A 66 11.25 -7.25 -11.46
N ASP A 67 9.97 -7.20 -11.85
CA ASP A 67 9.06 -6.11 -11.56
C ASP A 67 8.24 -6.43 -10.31
N ASP A 68 8.60 -5.80 -9.19
CA ASP A 68 7.91 -5.95 -7.92
C ASP A 68 6.89 -4.84 -7.63
N ALA A 69 6.69 -3.88 -8.54
CA ALA A 69 5.69 -2.82 -8.37
C ALA A 69 4.27 -3.36 -8.09
N PRO A 70 3.77 -4.41 -8.79
CA PRO A 70 2.44 -4.96 -8.52
C PRO A 70 2.28 -5.55 -7.11
N CYS A 71 3.37 -6.01 -6.49
CA CYS A 71 3.34 -6.49 -5.12
C CYS A 71 3.05 -5.35 -4.13
N TYR A 72 3.69 -4.20 -4.32
CA TYR A 72 3.48 -3.00 -3.50
C TYR A 72 2.10 -2.40 -3.72
N GLU A 73 1.69 -2.22 -4.98
CA GLU A 73 0.40 -1.61 -5.33
C GLU A 73 -0.79 -2.36 -4.71
N GLY A 74 -0.74 -3.70 -4.71
CA GLY A 74 -1.78 -4.53 -4.11
C GLY A 74 -1.90 -4.34 -2.59
N GLU A 75 -0.78 -4.31 -1.86
CA GLU A 75 -0.79 -4.11 -0.42
C GLU A 75 -1.13 -2.66 -0.03
N ILE A 76 -0.65 -1.67 -0.80
CA ILE A 76 -1.00 -0.26 -0.64
C ILE A 76 -2.53 -0.08 -0.73
N ALA A 77 -3.18 -0.70 -1.71
CA ALA A 77 -4.63 -0.56 -1.88
C ALA A 77 -5.42 -1.09 -0.68
N GLN A 78 -4.95 -2.17 -0.05
CA GLN A 78 -5.59 -2.68 1.18
C GLN A 78 -5.38 -1.76 2.37
N TRP A 79 -4.14 -1.29 2.59
CA TRP A 79 -3.88 -0.37 3.68
C TRP A 79 -4.56 0.99 3.48
N ASP A 80 -4.70 1.47 2.25
CA ASP A 80 -5.47 2.69 1.93
C ASP A 80 -6.95 2.55 2.31
N ALA A 81 -7.55 1.38 2.07
CA ALA A 81 -8.91 1.09 2.52
C ALA A 81 -9.01 1.08 4.05
N GLN A 82 -8.05 0.46 4.75
CA GLN A 82 -8.01 0.42 6.22
C GLN A 82 -7.79 1.82 6.82
N ILE A 83 -6.90 2.62 6.21
CA ILE A 83 -6.62 4.01 6.55
C ILE A 83 -7.89 4.88 6.43
N ALA A 84 -8.68 4.67 5.37
CA ALA A 84 -9.93 5.40 5.18
C ALA A 84 -10.91 5.09 6.32
N GLU A 85 -11.10 3.81 6.65
CA GLU A 85 -11.96 3.38 7.76
C GLU A 85 -11.50 3.95 9.12
N TRP A 86 -10.20 3.88 9.40
CA TRP A 86 -9.63 4.43 10.62
C TRP A 86 -9.74 5.95 10.69
N SER A 87 -9.58 6.62 9.55
CA SER A 87 -9.75 8.07 9.46
C SER A 87 -11.18 8.49 9.79
N GLU A 88 -12.17 7.81 9.23
CA GLU A 88 -13.58 8.06 9.54
C GLU A 88 -13.91 7.78 11.01
N THR A 89 -13.33 6.72 11.57
CA THR A 89 -13.53 6.37 12.98
C THR A 89 -12.93 7.43 13.90
N LEU A 90 -11.72 7.91 13.59
CA LEU A 90 -11.06 8.96 14.36
C LEU A 90 -11.80 10.30 14.22
N GLU A 91 -12.31 10.64 13.04
CA GLU A 91 -13.17 11.82 12.83
C GLU A 91 -14.40 11.80 13.74
N ARG A 92 -15.11 10.66 13.81
CA ARG A 92 -16.26 10.50 14.69
C ARG A 92 -15.88 10.69 16.16
N LYS A 93 -14.76 10.08 16.60
CA LYS A 93 -14.26 10.24 17.98
C LYS A 93 -13.93 11.70 18.30
N LEU A 94 -13.18 12.37 17.42
CA LEU A 94 -12.79 13.76 17.59
C LEU A 94 -14.00 14.71 17.59
N THR A 95 -14.99 14.46 16.73
CA THR A 95 -16.26 15.20 16.72
C THR A 95 -16.99 15.09 18.06
N MET A 96 -17.03 13.90 18.67
CA MET A 96 -17.64 13.72 19.99
C MET A 96 -16.87 14.43 21.11
N ILE A 97 -15.53 14.39 21.05
CA ILE A 97 -14.66 15.09 22.00
C ILE A 97 -14.89 16.60 21.91
N GLU A 98 -14.89 17.16 20.69
CA GLU A 98 -15.10 18.59 20.48
C GLU A 98 -16.50 19.03 20.86
N ALA A 99 -17.55 18.27 20.52
CA ALA A 99 -18.90 18.56 20.95
C ALA A 99 -19.01 18.63 22.49
N SER A 100 -18.29 17.76 23.19
CA SER A 100 -18.23 17.75 24.65
C SER A 100 -17.42 18.94 25.20
N ALA A 101 -16.28 19.25 24.58
CA ALA A 101 -15.40 20.36 24.98
C ALA A 101 -16.05 21.73 24.74
N TYR A 102 -16.78 21.90 23.62
CA TYR A 102 -17.51 23.12 23.28
C TYR A 102 -18.56 23.49 24.34
N ILE A 103 -19.25 22.49 24.89
CA ILE A 103 -20.19 22.67 26.01
C ILE A 103 -19.45 23.17 27.27
N THR A 104 -18.25 22.67 27.54
CA THR A 104 -17.46 23.07 28.72
C THR A 104 -16.71 24.39 28.56
N CYS A 105 -16.40 24.81 27.33
CA CYS A 105 -15.64 26.04 27.04
C CYS A 105 -16.53 27.26 26.73
N GLU A 106 -17.85 27.21 26.98
CA GLU A 106 -18.80 28.30 26.71
C GLU A 106 -18.74 28.89 25.28
N GLY A 107 -18.30 28.11 24.29
CA GLY A 107 -18.27 28.53 22.89
C GLY A 107 -16.97 29.15 22.37
N ASP A 108 -15.83 28.99 23.07
CA ASP A 108 -14.51 29.39 22.55
C ASP A 108 -14.05 28.48 21.39
N GLU A 109 -13.87 29.06 20.19
CA GLU A 109 -13.39 28.37 18.98
C GLU A 109 -11.98 27.76 19.14
N ALA A 110 -11.17 28.28 20.07
CA ALA A 110 -9.85 27.72 20.37
C ALA A 110 -9.92 26.30 20.99
N CYS A 111 -11.09 25.83 21.44
CA CYS A 111 -11.28 24.47 21.94
C CYS A 111 -11.52 23.42 20.81
N ALA A 112 -11.72 23.81 19.55
CA ALA A 112 -12.00 22.92 18.40
C ALA A 112 -10.76 22.60 17.53
N LEU A 113 -9.57 22.59 18.13
CA LEU A 113 -8.30 22.41 17.43
C LEU A 113 -8.03 20.97 16.93
N PRO A 114 -8.38 19.89 17.66
CA PRO A 114 -8.02 18.53 17.26
C PRO A 114 -8.67 18.03 15.96
N LEU A 115 -9.97 18.26 15.76
CA LEU A 115 -10.70 17.81 14.57
C LEU A 115 -10.29 18.61 13.34
N GLN A 116 -10.23 19.94 13.44
CA GLN A 116 -9.85 20.78 12.30
C GLN A 116 -8.42 20.47 11.83
N GLY A 117 -7.49 20.29 12.77
CA GLY A 117 -6.12 19.88 12.46
C GLY A 117 -6.06 18.50 11.80
N PHE A 118 -6.83 17.55 12.31
CA PHE A 118 -6.95 16.19 11.75
C PHE A 118 -7.51 16.20 10.32
N LEU A 119 -8.65 16.84 10.08
CA LEU A 119 -9.31 16.92 8.77
C LEU A 119 -8.38 17.53 7.72
N LYS A 120 -7.71 18.64 8.06
CA LYS A 120 -6.73 19.27 7.17
C LYS A 120 -5.56 18.33 6.83
N GLY A 121 -5.07 17.58 7.80
CA GLY A 121 -4.00 16.60 7.60
C GLY A 121 -4.44 15.44 6.69
N ARG A 122 -5.62 14.88 6.95
CA ARG A 122 -6.23 13.82 6.14
C ARG A 122 -6.41 14.25 4.68
N ASP A 123 -7.00 15.43 4.45
CA ASP A 123 -7.30 15.90 3.10
C ASP A 123 -6.02 16.25 2.30
N ALA A 124 -4.95 16.66 3.00
CA ALA A 124 -3.66 16.93 2.39
C ALA A 124 -2.82 15.68 2.11
N TRP A 125 -3.13 14.54 2.75
CA TRP A 125 -2.32 13.32 2.71
C TRP A 125 -2.05 12.79 1.28
N PRO A 126 -3.05 12.65 0.37
CA PRO A 126 -2.79 12.11 -0.96
C PRO A 126 -1.81 12.97 -1.77
N GLY A 127 -1.94 14.31 -1.65
CA GLY A 127 -1.06 15.27 -2.30
C GLY A 127 0.36 15.24 -1.72
N TYR A 128 0.48 15.14 -0.40
CA TYR A 128 1.76 15.01 0.29
C TYR A 128 2.50 13.71 -0.10
N ARG A 129 1.81 12.56 -0.04
CA ARG A 129 2.36 11.25 -0.42
C ARG A 129 2.83 11.25 -1.88
N SER A 130 1.97 11.70 -2.79
CA SER A 130 2.31 11.77 -4.22
C SER A 130 3.48 12.71 -4.49
N GLY A 131 3.46 13.92 -3.91
CA GLY A 131 4.52 14.91 -4.08
C GLY A 131 5.88 14.40 -3.61
N LEU A 132 5.95 13.81 -2.40
CA LEU A 132 7.20 13.28 -1.87
C LEU A 132 7.79 12.16 -2.73
N CYS A 133 6.97 11.18 -3.12
CA CYS A 133 7.49 10.03 -3.84
C CYS A 133 7.86 10.33 -5.29
N HIS A 134 7.31 11.38 -5.91
CA HIS A 134 7.74 11.86 -7.23
C HIS A 134 8.94 12.82 -7.17
N LEU A 135 9.18 13.51 -6.04
CA LEU A 135 10.35 14.36 -5.83
C LEU A 135 11.59 13.56 -5.40
N GLY A 136 11.39 12.44 -4.70
CA GLY A 136 12.43 11.62 -4.09
C GLY A 136 12.89 10.41 -4.90
N VAL A 137 12.64 10.36 -6.22
CA VAL A 137 13.00 9.21 -7.08
C VAL A 137 14.53 9.09 -7.19
N GLY A 138 15.12 8.44 -6.19
CA GLY A 138 16.52 8.00 -6.12
C GLY A 138 16.62 6.49 -6.34
N ALA A 139 17.35 5.78 -5.48
CA ALA A 139 17.56 4.32 -5.59
C ALA A 139 16.30 3.46 -5.36
N TYR A 140 15.19 4.05 -4.91
CA TYR A 140 13.92 3.38 -4.61
C TYR A 140 12.86 3.71 -5.67
N GLY A 141 12.04 2.72 -6.04
CA GLY A 141 10.91 2.93 -6.94
C GLY A 141 9.77 3.71 -6.27
N VAL A 142 8.93 4.37 -7.07
CA VAL A 142 7.77 5.16 -6.57
C VAL A 142 6.84 4.30 -5.70
N ALA A 143 6.61 3.03 -6.09
CA ALA A 143 5.72 2.12 -5.36
C ALA A 143 6.24 1.77 -3.95
N GLU A 144 7.55 1.56 -3.79
CA GLU A 144 8.17 1.30 -2.48
C GLU A 144 8.07 2.53 -1.56
N CYS A 145 8.31 3.73 -2.10
CA CYS A 145 8.09 4.97 -1.35
C CYS A 145 6.63 5.14 -0.90
N TRP A 146 5.67 4.82 -1.79
CA TRP A 146 4.25 4.88 -1.44
C TRP A 146 3.90 3.89 -0.33
N HIS A 147 4.46 2.68 -0.39
CA HIS A 147 4.26 1.64 0.62
C HIS A 147 4.79 2.08 2.00
N ASP A 148 6.00 2.62 2.07
CA ASP A 148 6.59 3.12 3.33
C ASP A 148 5.78 4.28 3.93
N LEU A 149 5.35 5.24 3.10
CA LEU A 149 4.52 6.35 3.57
C LEU A 149 3.14 5.87 4.03
N THR A 150 2.56 4.88 3.35
CA THR A 150 1.29 4.26 3.75
C THR A 150 1.42 3.63 5.13
N ARG A 151 2.52 2.91 5.41
CA ARG A 151 2.82 2.38 6.76
C ARG A 151 2.83 3.46 7.83
N GLN A 152 3.55 4.55 7.57
CA GLN A 152 3.71 5.63 8.54
C GLN A 152 2.37 6.30 8.85
N HIS A 153 1.55 6.53 7.83
CA HIS A 153 0.23 7.12 8.02
C HIS A 153 -0.72 6.17 8.76
N ALA A 154 -0.71 4.88 8.41
CA ALA A 154 -1.47 3.86 9.12
C ALA A 154 -1.08 3.80 10.61
N LEU A 155 0.21 3.86 10.96
CA LEU A 155 0.68 3.90 12.35
C LEU A 155 0.19 5.13 13.12
N ILE A 156 0.19 6.31 12.48
CA ILE A 156 -0.30 7.55 13.10
C ILE A 156 -1.80 7.41 13.44
N LEU A 157 -2.60 6.92 12.49
CA LEU A 157 -4.04 6.72 12.71
C LEU A 157 -4.31 5.63 13.75
N ALA A 158 -3.63 4.50 13.67
CA ALA A 158 -3.72 3.41 14.64
C ALA A 158 -3.42 3.88 16.06
N SER A 159 -2.34 4.63 16.25
CA SER A 159 -1.99 5.22 17.55
C SER A 159 -3.04 6.22 18.04
N GLY A 160 -3.68 6.95 17.12
CA GLY A 160 -4.79 7.84 17.44
C GLY A 160 -6.06 7.11 17.88
N LEU A 161 -6.33 5.93 17.33
CA LEU A 161 -7.51 5.13 17.69
C LEU A 161 -7.41 4.46 19.06
N GLU A 162 -6.19 4.19 19.54
CA GLU A 162 -5.93 3.56 20.83
C GLU A 162 -5.89 4.56 22.00
N ARG A 163 -5.99 5.87 21.71
CA ARG A 163 -6.11 6.94 22.69
C ARG A 163 -7.58 7.32 22.93
#